data_AF-A0A1J5GVN3-F1
#
_entry.id   AF-A0A1J5GVN3-F1
#
_cell.length_a   1.000
_cell.length_b   1.000
_cell.length_c   1.000
_cell.angle_alpha   90.00
_cell.angle_beta   90.00
_cell.angle_gamma   90.00
#
_symmetry.space_group_name_H-M   'P 1'
#
loop_
_entity.id
_entity.type
_entity.pdbx_description
1 polymer ?
#
loop_
_entity_poly.entity_id
_entity_poly.type
_entity_poly.pdbx_seq_one_letter_code
_entity_poly.pdbx_strand_id
1 'polypeptide(L)'
;MDINDLKKIGLIIKIGDKPLQVLNFSHGRTAQRKATVKTKLRNLITGQVLEKTFNSGDEIREADIKKEKASFLYKSGNEFYFLNPKNFEQFTVPQNLLGEKTNFLKDELEIVVLYFEDQPISVELPKKVDLKVVSAPPALKGNSVNKPSKIATLETGLSLSVPIFVEENDIVRVNTETGEYVERILN
;
A
#
# COMPACT_ATOMS: atom_id res chain seq x y z
N MET A 1 -26.20 3.98 -5.28
CA MET A 1 -25.26 4.98 -5.86
C MET A 1 -25.55 5.14 -7.33
N ASP A 2 -25.14 6.27 -7.91
CA ASP A 2 -25.27 6.56 -9.33
C ASP A 2 -24.00 6.16 -10.10
N ILE A 3 -24.11 5.91 -11.41
CA ILE A 3 -22.95 5.60 -12.26
C ILE A 3 -21.90 6.71 -12.27
N ASN A 4 -22.29 7.96 -11.99
CA ASN A 4 -21.36 9.08 -11.91
C ASN A 4 -20.46 9.02 -10.66
N ASP A 5 -20.87 8.33 -9.59
CA ASP A 5 -20.05 8.16 -8.39
C ASP A 5 -18.77 7.37 -8.69
N LEU A 6 -18.82 6.47 -9.68
CA LEU A 6 -17.69 5.66 -10.16
C LEU A 6 -16.54 6.49 -10.76
N LYS A 7 -16.70 7.81 -10.92
CA LYS A 7 -15.62 8.72 -11.32
C LYS A 7 -14.64 9.00 -10.19
N LYS A 8 -15.04 8.73 -8.94
CA LYS A 8 -14.18 8.90 -7.77
C LYS A 8 -13.18 7.75 -7.68
N ILE A 9 -11.94 8.01 -8.08
CA ILE A 9 -10.84 7.06 -7.91
C ILE A 9 -10.65 6.75 -6.42
N GLY A 10 -10.48 5.48 -6.10
CA GLY A 10 -10.38 4.97 -4.73
C GLY A 10 -11.71 4.62 -4.08
N LEU A 11 -12.86 4.94 -4.69
CA LEU A 11 -14.17 4.48 -4.23
C LEU A 11 -14.22 2.95 -4.18
N ILE A 12 -14.75 2.38 -3.11
CA ILE A 12 -14.86 0.94 -2.93
C ILE A 12 -16.33 0.55 -3.04
N ILE A 13 -16.66 -0.28 -4.03
CA ILE A 13 -18.01 -0.75 -4.29
C ILE A 13 -18.13 -2.24 -3.98
N LYS A 14 -19.34 -2.68 -3.61
CA LYS A 14 -19.67 -4.08 -3.40
C LYS A 14 -20.33 -4.65 -4.66
N ILE A 15 -19.74 -5.70 -5.24
CA ILE A 15 -20.35 -6.48 -6.34
C ILE A 15 -20.40 -7.95 -5.92
N GLY A 16 -21.61 -8.47 -5.69
CA GLY A 16 -21.76 -9.72 -4.92
C GLY A 16 -21.16 -9.52 -3.53
N ASP A 17 -20.34 -10.45 -3.06
CA ASP A 17 -19.64 -10.35 -1.76
C ASP A 17 -18.18 -9.90 -1.89
N LYS A 18 -17.87 -9.11 -2.92
CA LYS A 18 -16.50 -8.67 -3.21
C LYS A 18 -16.37 -7.15 -3.08
N PRO A 19 -15.47 -6.64 -2.23
CA PRO A 19 -15.11 -5.23 -2.18
C PRO A 19 -14.13 -4.91 -3.32
N LEU A 20 -14.55 -4.05 -4.24
CA LEU A 20 -13.80 -3.67 -5.42
C LEU A 20 -13.48 -2.17 -5.40
N GLN A 21 -12.20 -1.81 -5.43
CA GLN A 21 -11.76 -0.42 -5.51
C GLN A 21 -11.67 0.06 -6.95
N VAL A 22 -12.24 1.24 -7.24
CA VAL A 22 -12.11 1.92 -8.53
C VAL A 22 -10.68 2.44 -8.70
N LEU A 23 -9.93 1.85 -9.62
CA LEU A 23 -8.59 2.29 -9.99
C LEU A 23 -8.60 3.35 -11.09
N ASN A 24 -9.50 3.19 -12.06
CA ASN A 24 -9.63 4.10 -13.19
C ASN A 24 -11.03 4.01 -13.81
N PHE A 25 -11.45 5.04 -14.54
CA PHE A 25 -12.70 5.03 -15.31
C PHE A 25 -12.52 5.70 -16.67
N SER A 26 -13.37 5.34 -17.62
CA SER A 26 -13.52 6.03 -18.90
C SER A 26 -15.00 6.14 -19.27
N HIS A 27 -15.35 7.25 -19.92
CA HIS A 27 -16.71 7.48 -20.38
C HIS A 27 -16.90 6.94 -21.79
N GLY A 28 -17.91 6.09 -21.97
CA GLY A 28 -18.42 5.75 -23.29
C GLY A 28 -19.60 6.65 -23.63
N ARG A 29 -19.50 7.42 -24.71
CA ARG A 29 -20.66 8.02 -25.38
C ARG A 29 -20.86 7.31 -26.71
N THR A 30 -21.94 6.54 -26.85
CA THR A 30 -22.40 6.07 -28.16
C THR A 30 -23.56 6.96 -28.58
N ALA A 31 -23.52 7.50 -29.80
CA ALA A 31 -24.38 8.59 -30.29
C ALA A 31 -25.91 8.37 -30.20
N GLN A 32 -26.37 7.17 -29.82
CA GLN A 32 -27.78 6.80 -29.69
C GLN A 32 -28.12 5.96 -28.43
N ARG A 33 -27.21 5.82 -27.45
CA ARG A 33 -27.45 4.99 -26.23
C ARG A 33 -27.24 5.75 -24.92
N LYS A 34 -27.90 5.27 -23.85
CA LYS A 34 -27.77 5.76 -22.46
C LYS A 34 -26.28 5.79 -22.04
N ALA A 35 -25.92 6.73 -21.16
CA ALA A 35 -24.55 6.90 -20.69
C ALA A 35 -24.00 5.61 -20.04
N THR A 36 -22.73 5.30 -20.32
CA THR A 36 -22.01 4.15 -19.75
C THR A 36 -20.67 4.60 -19.16
N VAL A 37 -20.25 3.92 -18.09
CA VAL A 37 -18.96 4.14 -17.43
C VAL A 37 -18.20 2.82 -17.43
N LYS A 38 -17.07 2.77 -18.15
CA LYS A 38 -16.15 1.64 -18.08
C LYS A 38 -15.16 1.89 -16.95
N THR A 39 -14.97 0.90 -16.08
CA THR A 39 -14.09 1.01 -14.91
C THR A 39 -13.02 -0.07 -14.93
N LYS A 40 -11.85 0.25 -14.41
CA LYS A 40 -10.84 -0.71 -13.93
C LYS A 40 -11.01 -0.82 -12.42
N LEU A 41 -11.28 -2.03 -11.94
CA LEU A 41 -11.58 -2.33 -10.55
C LEU A 41 -10.51 -3.28 -10.01
N ARG A 42 -10.04 -3.04 -8.78
CA ARG A 42 -9.18 -3.97 -8.04
C ARG A 42 -9.99 -4.66 -6.95
N ASN A 43 -9.99 -5.98 -6.95
CA ASN A 43 -10.50 -6.75 -5.82
C ASN A 43 -9.57 -6.59 -4.63
N LEU A 44 -10.10 -6.07 -3.52
CA LEU A 44 -9.29 -5.81 -2.33
C LEU A 44 -8.93 -7.08 -1.56
N ILE A 45 -9.69 -8.18 -1.73
CA ILE A 45 -9.39 -9.47 -1.10
C ILE A 45 -8.30 -10.21 -1.88
N THR A 46 -8.43 -10.25 -3.22
CA THR A 46 -7.54 -11.09 -4.07
C THR A 46 -6.45 -10.30 -4.79
N GLY A 47 -6.49 -8.98 -4.78
CA GLY A 47 -5.61 -8.10 -5.57
C GLY A 47 -5.91 -8.09 -7.08
N GLN A 48 -6.79 -8.96 -7.58
CA GLN A 48 -7.08 -9.10 -9.01
C GLN A 48 -7.67 -7.80 -9.59
N VAL A 49 -7.14 -7.36 -10.73
CA VAL A 49 -7.70 -6.24 -11.50
C VAL A 49 -8.64 -6.76 -12.58
N LEU A 50 -9.84 -6.19 -12.69
CA LEU A 50 -10.85 -6.52 -13.69
C LEU A 50 -11.46 -5.27 -14.31
N GLU A 51 -11.97 -5.39 -15.53
CA GLU A 51 -12.71 -4.32 -16.19
C GLU A 51 -14.22 -4.59 -16.12
N LYS A 52 -15.01 -3.57 -15.80
CA LYS A 52 -16.47 -3.65 -15.82
C LYS A 52 -17.09 -2.37 -16.37
N THR A 53 -18.03 -2.52 -17.29
CA THR A 53 -18.86 -1.43 -17.81
C THR A 53 -20.18 -1.38 -17.05
N PHE A 54 -20.51 -0.21 -16.54
CA PHE A 54 -21.78 0.08 -15.89
C PHE A 54 -22.68 0.91 -16.81
N ASN A 55 -23.95 0.55 -16.86
CA ASN A 55 -24.99 1.26 -17.59
C ASN A 55 -25.84 2.11 -16.64
N SER A 56 -26.49 3.14 -17.18
CA SER A 56 -27.50 3.89 -16.45
C SER A 56 -28.63 2.96 -15.98
N GLY A 57 -28.78 2.84 -14.65
CA GLY A 57 -29.75 1.97 -14.00
C GLY A 57 -29.15 0.73 -13.31
N ASP A 58 -27.85 0.45 -13.50
CA ASP A 58 -27.19 -0.63 -12.78
C ASP A 58 -27.19 -0.34 -11.26
N GLU A 59 -27.52 -1.36 -10.47
CA GLU A 59 -27.47 -1.25 -9.01
C GLU A 59 -26.01 -1.23 -8.54
N ILE A 60 -25.60 -0.09 -7.96
CA ILE A 60 -24.27 0.10 -7.41
C ILE A 60 -24.41 0.38 -5.91
N ARG A 61 -23.73 -0.45 -5.10
CA ARG A 61 -23.67 -0.33 -3.65
C ARG A 61 -22.24 0.00 -3.23
N GLU A 62 -22.10 0.92 -2.28
CA GLU A 62 -20.81 1.17 -1.63
C GLU A 62 -20.48 -0.04 -0.77
N ALA A 63 -19.20 -0.41 -0.71
CA ALA A 63 -18.77 -1.40 0.26
C ALA A 63 -18.67 -0.73 1.64
N ASP A 64 -19.21 -1.38 2.66
CA ASP A 64 -18.99 -0.94 4.04
C ASP A 64 -17.58 -1.32 4.47
N ILE A 65 -16.66 -0.35 4.40
CA ILE A 65 -15.25 -0.51 4.71
C ILE A 65 -14.95 0.21 6.00
N LYS A 66 -14.62 -0.56 7.04
CA LYS A 66 -14.13 0.00 8.31
C LYS A 66 -12.62 0.17 8.21
N LYS A 67 -12.12 1.32 8.66
CA LYS A 67 -10.70 1.61 8.74
C LYS A 67 -10.28 1.68 10.19
N GLU A 68 -9.32 0.86 10.58
CA GLU A 68 -8.77 0.90 11.93
C GLU A 68 -7.27 1.13 11.87
N LYS A 69 -6.79 2.00 12.76
CA LYS A 69 -5.35 2.20 12.93
C LYS A 69 -4.79 1.06 13.78
N ALA A 70 -3.55 0.69 13.50
CA ALA A 70 -2.80 -0.22 14.35
C ALA A 70 -1.32 0.12 14.31
N SER A 71 -0.59 -0.20 15.38
CA SER A 71 0.86 -0.03 15.45
C SER A 71 1.54 -1.38 15.35
N PHE A 72 2.54 -1.50 14.48
CA PHE A 72 3.34 -2.72 14.39
C PHE A 72 4.12 -2.94 15.69
N LEU A 73 4.10 -4.18 16.19
CA LEU A 73 4.82 -4.57 17.40
C LEU A 73 6.08 -5.38 17.07
N TYR A 74 5.90 -6.56 16.50
CA TYR A 74 6.99 -7.46 16.13
C TYR A 74 6.50 -8.54 15.15
N LYS A 75 7.46 -9.30 14.61
CA LYS A 75 7.21 -10.48 13.78
C LYS A 75 7.63 -11.74 14.54
N SER A 76 6.81 -12.79 14.46
CA SER A 76 7.17 -14.13 14.95
C SER A 76 6.84 -15.17 13.87
N GLY A 77 7.86 -15.85 13.34
CA GLY A 77 7.69 -16.76 12.21
C GLY A 77 7.12 -16.06 10.98
N ASN A 78 5.91 -16.43 10.55
CA ASN A 78 5.20 -15.82 9.41
C ASN A 78 4.02 -14.91 9.85
N GLU A 79 3.93 -14.62 11.15
CA GLU A 79 2.89 -13.76 11.71
C GLU A 79 3.46 -12.40 12.11
N PHE A 80 2.69 -11.36 11.86
CA PHE A 80 3.01 -9.99 12.19
C PHE A 80 2.00 -9.50 13.23
N TYR A 81 2.50 -9.04 14.37
CA TYR A 81 1.71 -8.64 15.52
C TYR A 81 1.52 -7.13 15.51
N PHE A 82 0.29 -6.71 15.76
CA PHE A 82 -0.11 -5.31 15.77
C PHE A 82 -0.92 -5.00 17.02
N LEU A 83 -0.84 -3.74 17.47
CA LEU A 83 -1.62 -3.22 18.58
C LEU A 83 -2.70 -2.29 18.05
N ASN A 84 -3.96 -2.52 18.44
CA ASN A 84 -5.01 -1.54 18.24
C ASN A 84 -4.92 -0.46 19.33
N PRO A 85 -4.66 0.82 18.99
CA PRO A 85 -4.43 1.87 19.98
C PRO A 85 -5.71 2.30 20.71
N LYS A 86 -6.91 1.86 20.27
CA LYS A 86 -8.17 2.23 20.91
C LYS A 86 -8.51 1.35 22.10
N ASN A 87 -8.26 0.04 21.99
CA ASN A 87 -8.61 -0.95 23.00
C ASN A 87 -7.39 -1.69 23.58
N PHE A 88 -6.19 -1.40 23.08
CA PHE A 88 -4.92 -2.05 23.47
C PHE A 88 -4.90 -3.56 23.25
N GLU A 89 -5.76 -4.07 22.36
CA GLU A 89 -5.76 -5.47 21.98
C GLU A 89 -4.70 -5.73 20.91
N GLN A 90 -4.01 -6.87 21.06
CA GLN A 90 -3.09 -7.36 20.06
C GLN A 90 -3.82 -8.27 19.08
N PHE A 91 -3.47 -8.16 17.81
CA PHE A 91 -3.97 -9.05 16.77
C PHE A 91 -2.87 -9.35 15.76
N THR A 92 -3.05 -10.42 15.00
CA THR A 92 -2.10 -10.83 13.96
C THR A 92 -2.63 -10.49 12.58
N VAL A 93 -1.72 -10.10 11.70
CA VAL A 93 -1.97 -10.04 10.26
C VAL A 93 -1.06 -11.04 9.56
N PRO A 94 -1.62 -11.93 8.73
CA PRO A 94 -0.82 -12.94 8.05
C PRO A 94 0.04 -12.31 6.95
N GLN A 95 1.22 -12.88 6.72
CA GLN A 95 2.19 -12.38 5.74
C GLN A 95 1.61 -12.23 4.32
N ASN A 96 0.70 -13.12 3.92
CA ASN A 96 0.06 -13.06 2.60
C ASN A 96 -0.77 -11.78 2.38
N LEU A 97 -1.35 -11.21 3.44
CA LEU A 97 -2.12 -9.96 3.37
C LEU A 97 -1.21 -8.74 3.29
N LEU A 98 -0.05 -8.80 3.96
CA LEU A 98 0.95 -7.74 3.94
C LEU A 98 1.75 -7.73 2.62
N GLY A 99 2.07 -8.91 2.08
CA GLY A 99 2.85 -9.05 0.86
C GLY A 99 4.22 -8.39 0.99
N GLU A 100 4.64 -7.61 0.00
CA GLU A 100 5.92 -6.90 0.00
C GLU A 100 6.01 -5.80 1.08
N LYS A 101 4.87 -5.38 1.65
CA LYS A 101 4.83 -4.33 2.67
C LYS A 101 5.57 -4.72 3.94
N THR A 102 5.79 -6.03 4.16
CA THR A 102 6.57 -6.54 5.29
C THR A 102 7.99 -5.98 5.34
N ASN A 103 8.55 -5.59 4.19
CA ASN A 103 9.91 -5.05 4.08
C ASN A 103 10.04 -3.63 4.65
N PHE A 104 8.93 -2.97 4.96
CA PHE A 104 8.89 -1.60 5.46
C PHE A 104 8.38 -1.51 6.91
N LEU A 105 8.02 -2.64 7.53
CA LEU A 105 7.52 -2.67 8.90
C LEU A 105 8.69 -2.52 9.88
N LYS A 106 8.71 -1.40 10.60
CA LYS A 106 9.54 -1.17 11.77
C LYS A 106 8.68 -1.04 13.01
N ASP A 107 9.27 -1.26 14.17
CA ASP A 107 8.59 -1.14 15.46
C ASP A 107 7.87 0.22 15.57
N GLU A 108 6.68 0.19 16.17
CA GLU A 108 5.79 1.33 16.37
C GLU A 108 5.22 1.96 15.08
N LEU A 109 5.51 1.42 13.89
CA LEU A 109 4.96 1.94 12.65
C LEU A 109 3.43 1.87 12.67
N GLU A 110 2.78 3.03 12.56
CA GLU A 110 1.34 3.12 12.39
C GLU A 110 0.93 2.69 10.97
N ILE A 111 -0.03 1.78 10.90
CA ILE A 111 -0.68 1.30 9.68
C ILE A 111 -2.19 1.50 9.77
N VAL A 112 -2.87 1.35 8.64
CA VAL A 112 -4.33 1.27 8.58
C VAL A 112 -4.74 -0.10 8.06
N VAL A 113 -5.53 -0.81 8.85
CA VAL A 113 -6.17 -2.07 8.45
C VAL A 113 -7.56 -1.74 7.90
N LEU A 114 -7.84 -2.24 6.71
CA LEU A 114 -9.16 -2.17 6.09
C LEU A 114 -9.92 -3.46 6.40
N TYR A 115 -11.11 -3.30 6.98
CA TYR A 115 -12.03 -4.40 7.24
C TYR A 115 -13.25 -4.29 6.34
N PHE A 116 -13.69 -5.44 5.84
CA PHE A 116 -14.95 -5.60 5.12
C PHE A 116 -15.69 -6.77 5.75
N GLU A 117 -16.94 -6.53 6.20
CA GLU A 117 -17.74 -7.53 6.93
C GLU A 117 -16.96 -8.16 8.11
N ASP A 118 -16.26 -7.30 8.87
CA ASP A 118 -15.42 -7.64 10.03
C ASP A 118 -14.21 -8.55 9.74
N GLN A 119 -13.90 -8.80 8.45
CA GLN A 119 -12.68 -9.48 8.03
C GLN A 119 -11.62 -8.49 7.54
N PRO A 120 -10.34 -8.61 7.98
CA PRO A 120 -9.27 -7.79 7.45
C PRO A 120 -8.97 -8.17 5.99
N ILE A 121 -9.09 -7.20 5.09
CA ILE A 121 -8.93 -7.42 3.64
C ILE A 121 -7.70 -6.74 3.05
N SER A 122 -7.16 -5.73 3.72
CA SER A 122 -5.97 -5.02 3.24
C SER A 122 -5.30 -4.25 4.36
N VAL A 123 -4.02 -3.98 4.20
CA VAL A 123 -3.23 -3.09 5.05
C VAL A 123 -2.65 -1.97 4.22
N GLU A 124 -2.84 -0.73 4.66
CA GLU A 124 -2.25 0.47 4.09
C GLU A 124 -1.10 0.95 5.00
N LEU A 125 0.10 1.07 4.44
CA LEU A 125 1.24 1.72 5.09
C LEU A 125 1.23 3.22 4.77
N PRO A 126 1.89 4.06 5.59
CA PRO A 126 2.22 5.42 5.20
C PRO A 126 3.04 5.42 3.91
N LYS A 127 2.76 6.35 2.99
CA LYS A 127 3.46 6.44 1.69
C LYS A 127 4.99 6.52 1.81
N LYS A 128 5.46 7.04 2.93
CA LYS A 128 6.87 7.18 3.25
C LYS A 128 7.12 6.67 4.65
N VAL A 129 8.18 5.89 4.82
CA VAL A 129 8.64 5.40 6.11
C VAL A 129 10.09 5.77 6.31
N ASP A 130 10.46 6.07 7.55
CA ASP A 130 11.82 6.42 7.92
C ASP A 130 12.46 5.18 8.54
N LEU A 131 13.52 4.67 7.92
CA LEU A 131 14.17 3.42 8.29
C LEU A 131 15.66 3.65 8.54
N LYS A 132 16.19 3.05 9.60
CA LYS A 132 17.60 3.13 9.95
C LYS A 132 18.44 2.24 9.02
N VAL A 133 19.57 2.77 8.57
CA VAL A 133 20.59 2.02 7.82
C VAL A 133 21.44 1.20 8.79
N VAL A 134 21.49 -0.11 8.61
CA VAL A 134 22.30 -1.05 9.41
C VAL A 134 23.56 -1.52 8.71
N SER A 135 23.67 -1.33 7.40
CA SER A 135 24.90 -1.59 6.64
C SER A 135 24.94 -0.74 5.39
N ALA A 136 26.05 -0.07 5.12
CA ALA A 136 26.23 0.77 3.93
C ALA A 136 27.65 0.65 3.34
N PRO A 137 28.00 -0.50 2.74
CA PRO A 137 29.35 -0.77 2.22
C PRO A 137 29.83 0.30 1.22
N PRO A 138 31.14 0.59 1.14
CA PRO A 138 31.67 1.56 0.17
C PRO A 138 31.24 1.23 -1.27
N ALA A 139 30.99 2.26 -2.08
CA ALA A 139 30.67 2.06 -3.48
C ALA A 139 31.83 1.34 -4.19
N LEU A 140 31.51 0.28 -4.93
CA LEU A 140 32.50 -0.42 -5.76
C LEU A 140 33.07 0.58 -6.78
N LYS A 141 34.40 0.71 -6.80
CA LYS A 141 35.12 1.56 -7.76
C LYS A 141 34.73 1.13 -9.18
N GLY A 142 34.02 1.98 -9.92
CA GLY A 142 33.65 1.73 -11.32
C GLY A 142 32.34 2.35 -11.80
N ASN A 143 31.41 2.71 -10.91
CA ASN A 143 30.14 3.33 -11.30
C ASN A 143 30.26 4.86 -11.42
N SER A 144 30.94 5.32 -12.47
CA SER A 144 31.00 6.74 -12.84
C SER A 144 29.95 7.06 -13.91
N VAL A 145 28.70 7.23 -13.47
CA VAL A 145 27.65 7.93 -14.23
C VAL A 145 26.98 8.90 -13.27
N ASN A 146 26.57 10.08 -13.77
CA ASN A 146 25.95 11.17 -13.02
C ASN A 146 25.04 10.68 -11.88
N LYS A 147 25.49 10.87 -10.62
CA LYS A 147 24.91 10.38 -9.34
C LYS A 147 25.34 8.95 -8.95
N PRO A 148 26.57 8.78 -8.42
CA PRO A 148 26.99 7.51 -7.88
C PRO A 148 26.06 7.09 -6.73
N SER A 149 25.67 5.81 -6.74
CA SER A 149 24.85 5.18 -5.71
C SER A 149 25.52 3.90 -5.21
N LYS A 150 25.12 3.47 -4.02
CA LYS A 150 25.54 2.22 -3.38
C LYS A 150 24.34 1.49 -2.82
N ILE A 151 24.47 0.19 -2.61
CA ILE A 151 23.44 -0.59 -1.92
C ILE A 151 23.63 -0.44 -0.41
N ALA A 152 22.55 -0.13 0.29
CA ALA A 152 22.50 -0.11 1.75
C ALA A 152 21.39 -1.05 2.24
N THR A 153 21.62 -1.69 3.37
CA THR A 153 20.67 -2.55 4.06
C THR A 153 20.08 -1.81 5.26
N LEU A 154 18.76 -1.89 5.41
CA LEU A 154 17.99 -1.23 6.46
C LEU A 154 17.67 -2.17 7.61
N GLU A 155 17.20 -1.63 8.73
CA GLU A 155 16.85 -2.37 9.95
C GLU A 155 15.81 -3.48 9.74
N THR A 156 14.96 -3.33 8.73
CA THR A 156 13.95 -4.33 8.33
C THR A 156 14.54 -5.47 7.49
N GLY A 157 15.81 -5.40 7.10
CA GLY A 157 16.48 -6.28 6.15
C GLY A 157 16.31 -5.86 4.68
N LEU A 158 15.52 -4.82 4.39
CA LEU A 158 15.37 -4.28 3.05
C LEU A 158 16.71 -3.72 2.54
N SER A 159 17.14 -4.16 1.36
CA SER A 159 18.29 -3.59 0.65
C SER A 159 17.80 -2.70 -0.50
N LEU A 160 18.31 -1.47 -0.58
CA LEU A 160 17.99 -0.54 -1.66
C LEU A 160 19.19 0.30 -2.11
N SER A 161 19.06 0.92 -3.27
CA SER A 161 20.05 1.87 -3.79
C SER A 161 19.90 3.23 -3.11
N VAL A 162 20.98 3.72 -2.51
CA VAL A 162 21.08 5.01 -1.83
C VAL A 162 22.27 5.81 -2.36
N PRO A 163 22.28 7.15 -2.20
CA PRO A 163 23.45 7.96 -2.53
C PRO A 163 24.70 7.54 -1.74
N ILE A 164 25.88 7.71 -2.35
CA ILE A 164 27.16 7.28 -1.73
C ILE A 164 27.47 7.90 -0.36
N PHE A 165 26.89 9.06 -0.05
CA PHE A 165 27.10 9.78 1.21
C PHE A 165 26.28 9.21 2.37
N VAL A 166 25.32 8.30 2.12
CA VAL A 166 24.52 7.67 3.18
C VAL A 166 25.40 6.69 3.94
N GLU A 167 25.50 6.82 5.25
CA GLU A 167 26.36 5.98 6.09
C GLU A 167 25.54 5.03 6.97
N GLU A 168 26.23 4.10 7.63
CA GLU A 168 25.61 3.28 8.66
C GLU A 168 25.12 4.17 9.81
N ASN A 169 23.96 3.84 10.38
CA ASN A 169 23.22 4.62 11.37
C ASN A 169 22.49 5.87 10.85
N ASP A 170 22.63 6.25 9.58
CA ASP A 170 21.75 7.25 8.97
C ASP A 170 20.30 6.76 8.96
N ILE A 171 19.36 7.69 9.06
CA ILE A 171 17.93 7.42 8.84
C ILE A 171 17.60 7.85 7.42
N VAL A 172 17.03 6.94 6.63
CA VAL A 172 16.59 7.23 5.27
C VAL A 172 15.08 7.09 5.17
N ARG A 173 14.48 8.00 4.42
CA ARG A 173 13.08 7.95 4.05
C ARG A 173 12.92 7.14 2.78
N VAL A 174 12.04 6.16 2.81
CA VAL A 174 11.75 5.24 1.71
C VAL A 174 10.30 5.36 1.29
N ASN A 175 10.03 5.34 -0.01
CA ASN A 175 8.68 5.27 -0.54
C ASN A 175 8.18 3.82 -0.48
N THR A 176 7.06 3.55 0.20
CA THR A 176 6.54 2.18 0.38
C THR A 176 5.82 1.62 -0.85
N GLU A 177 5.46 2.47 -1.82
CA GLU A 177 4.83 2.06 -3.07
C GLU A 177 5.87 1.67 -4.12
N THR A 178 7.02 2.38 -4.17
CA THR A 178 8.10 2.11 -5.14
C THR A 178 9.28 1.33 -4.58
N GLY A 179 9.44 1.32 -3.24
CA GLY A 179 10.61 0.75 -2.57
C GLY A 179 11.89 1.59 -2.70
N GLU A 180 11.79 2.83 -3.18
CA GLU A 180 12.95 3.66 -3.51
C GLU A 180 13.30 4.64 -2.39
N TYR A 181 14.60 4.96 -2.32
CA TYR A 181 15.13 6.04 -1.51
C TYR A 181 14.49 7.38 -1.92
N VAL A 182 14.05 8.16 -0.93
CA VAL A 182 13.53 9.52 -1.12
C VAL A 182 14.57 10.54 -0.68
N GLU A 183 14.97 10.47 0.59
CA GLU A 183 15.87 11.44 1.21
C GLU A 183 16.53 10.84 2.46
N ARG A 184 17.65 11.41 2.88
CA ARG A 184 18.25 11.15 4.19
C ARG A 184 17.67 12.16 5.18
N ILE A 185 17.15 11.66 6.29
CA ILE A 185 16.65 12.51 7.36
C ILE A 185 17.84 13.03 8.15
N LEU A 186 17.93 14.35 8.28
CA LEU A 186 18.88 15.01 9.17
C LEU A 186 18.21 15.12 10.53
N ASN A 187 18.82 14.52 11.54
CA ASN A 187 18.42 14.73 12.93
C ASN A 187 18.89 16.09 13.45
#